data_AF-A0A948AXR4-F1
#
_entry.id   AF-A0A948AXR4-F1
#
_cell.length_a   1.000
_cell.length_b   1.000
_cell.length_c   1.000
_cell.angle_alpha   90.00
_cell.angle_beta   90.00
_cell.angle_gamma   90.00
#
_symmetry.space_group_name_H-M   'P 1'
#
loop_
_entity.id
_entity.type
_entity.pdbx_description
1 polymer ?
#
loop_
_entity_poly.entity_id
_entity_poly.type
_entity_poly.pdbx_seq_one_letter_code
_entity_poly.pdbx_strand_id
1 'polypeptide(L)'
;MEEENLDQLIEAYSSESDIQSAIEEKNAGEFEAEQSIGEMLKDYPAVQRELDLHQKTGSEAQSEISHFINSCSTQGLRTVRIITGKGLHSKNQQSILPQVTEQKLSQLKKEGLVLNFKREKTGGSVVVYLI
;
A
#
# COMPACT_ATOMS: atom_id res chain seq x y z
N MET A 1 -14.73 -30.92 38.32
CA MET A 1 -13.69 -30.64 37.30
C MET A 1 -13.86 -29.19 36.94
N GLU A 2 -12.78 -28.44 37.11
CA GLU A 2 -12.72 -27.00 37.28
C GLU A 2 -13.30 -26.20 36.10
N GLU A 3 -14.30 -25.35 36.37
CA GLU A 3 -14.69 -24.19 35.56
C GLU A 3 -14.15 -22.88 36.18
N GLU A 4 -12.98 -22.95 36.81
CA GLU A 4 -12.26 -21.79 37.34
C GLU A 4 -11.00 -21.58 36.51
N ASN A 5 -11.04 -20.73 35.46
CA ASN A 5 -9.98 -19.75 35.19
C ASN A 5 -10.11 -18.94 33.90
N LEU A 6 -11.15 -19.05 33.06
CA LEU A 6 -11.08 -18.33 31.76
C LEU A 6 -11.13 -16.81 31.94
N ASP A 7 -11.94 -16.31 32.87
CA ASP A 7 -12.00 -14.88 33.21
C ASP A 7 -10.71 -14.39 33.89
N GLN A 8 -10.09 -15.22 34.74
CA GLN A 8 -8.81 -14.94 35.39
C GLN A 8 -7.61 -14.98 34.40
N LEU A 9 -7.70 -15.78 33.33
CA LEU A 9 -6.67 -15.86 32.29
C LEU A 9 -6.69 -14.63 31.37
N ILE A 10 -7.86 -14.03 31.15
CA ILE A 10 -8.01 -12.77 30.42
C ILE A 10 -7.46 -11.60 31.26
N GLU A 11 -7.70 -11.61 32.56
CA GLU A 11 -7.18 -10.60 33.49
C GLU A 11 -5.64 -10.67 33.66
N ALA A 12 -5.05 -11.84 33.44
CA ALA A 12 -3.60 -12.05 33.40
C ALA A 12 -2.93 -11.55 32.09
N TYR A 13 -3.69 -11.42 31.00
CA TYR A 13 -3.20 -10.83 29.74
C TYR A 13 -3.57 -9.36 29.66
N SER A 14 -2.84 -8.58 30.46
CA SER A 14 -2.55 -7.17 30.26
C SER A 14 -3.75 -6.23 30.24
N SER A 15 -3.77 -5.39 31.28
CA SER A 15 -4.55 -4.17 31.38
C SER A 15 -4.78 -3.50 30.01
N GLU A 16 -5.98 -3.00 29.76
CA GLU A 16 -6.30 -2.25 28.53
C GLU A 16 -5.26 -1.13 28.24
N SER A 17 -4.56 -0.64 29.28
CA SER A 17 -3.44 0.30 29.18
C SER A 17 -2.18 -0.23 28.49
N ASP A 18 -1.84 -1.51 28.61
CA ASP A 18 -0.65 -2.08 27.96
C ASP A 18 -0.86 -2.18 26.44
N ILE A 19 -2.08 -2.54 26.02
CA ILE A 19 -2.48 -2.58 24.61
C ILE A 19 -2.52 -1.16 24.03
N GLN A 20 -3.08 -0.20 24.77
CA GLN A 20 -3.15 1.20 24.35
C GLN A 20 -1.75 1.80 24.14
N SER A 21 -0.82 1.55 25.07
CA SER A 21 0.56 2.05 25.00
C SER A 21 1.31 1.43 23.81
N ALA A 22 1.17 0.12 23.58
CA ALA A 22 1.77 -0.55 22.42
C ALA A 22 1.20 -0.04 21.08
N ILE A 23 -0.09 0.30 21.03
CA ILE A 23 -0.73 0.92 19.86
C ILE A 23 -0.18 2.34 19.65
N GLU A 24 -0.07 3.14 20.70
CA GLU A 24 0.46 4.52 20.62
C GLU A 24 1.93 4.54 20.18
N GLU A 25 2.78 3.68 20.75
CA GLU A 25 4.19 3.54 20.36
C GLU A 25 4.34 3.13 18.89
N LYS A 26 3.52 2.17 18.42
CA LYS A 26 3.51 1.75 17.01
C LYS A 26 3.07 2.89 16.09
N ASN A 27 2.02 3.62 16.46
CA ASN A 27 1.53 4.75 15.68
C ASN A 27 2.54 5.90 15.62
N ALA A 28 3.22 6.19 16.73
CA ALA A 28 4.29 7.19 16.76
C ALA A 28 5.44 6.79 15.80
N GLY A 29 5.86 5.52 15.84
CA GLY A 29 6.87 5.00 14.90
C GLY A 29 6.45 5.07 13.43
N GLU A 30 5.20 4.70 13.11
CA GLU A 30 4.66 4.81 11.75
C GLU A 30 4.53 6.27 11.29
N PHE A 31 4.15 7.19 12.19
CA PHE A 31 4.04 8.61 11.90
C PHE A 31 5.40 9.23 11.57
N GLU A 32 6.42 9.01 12.42
CA GLU A 32 7.78 9.52 12.19
C GLU A 32 8.40 8.93 10.92
N ALA A 33 8.17 7.63 10.65
CA ALA A 33 8.61 7.00 9.41
C ALA A 33 7.94 7.61 8.17
N GLU A 34 6.63 7.88 8.22
CA GLU A 34 5.91 8.50 7.10
C GLU A 34 6.30 9.98 6.90
N GLN A 35 6.62 10.73 7.98
CA GLN A 35 7.19 12.08 7.88
C GLN A 35 8.55 12.05 7.16
N SER A 36 9.45 11.16 7.60
CA SER A 36 10.78 10.99 6.98
C SER A 36 10.69 10.59 5.50
N ILE A 37 9.81 9.65 5.17
CA ILE A 37 9.52 9.30 3.77
C ILE A 37 9.00 10.53 3.02
N GLY A 38 8.08 11.30 3.62
CA GLY A 38 7.56 12.53 3.04
C GLY A 38 8.65 13.55 2.67
N GLU A 39 9.69 13.67 3.49
CA GLU A 39 10.85 14.52 3.20
C GLU A 39 11.71 13.94 2.07
N MET A 40 12.04 12.64 2.11
CA MET A 40 12.80 11.97 1.06
C MET A 40 12.12 12.07 -0.32
N LEU A 41 10.78 12.00 -0.35
CA LEU A 41 10.00 12.08 -1.59
C LEU A 41 10.02 13.47 -2.25
N LYS A 42 10.46 14.54 -1.56
CA LYS A 42 10.59 15.87 -2.17
C LYS A 42 11.66 15.91 -3.26
N ASP A 43 12.68 15.07 -3.14
CA ASP A 43 13.81 14.98 -4.09
C ASP A 43 13.58 13.92 -5.18
N TYR A 44 12.45 13.22 -5.16
CA TYR A 44 12.11 12.26 -6.21
C TYR A 44 11.79 12.97 -7.52
N PRO A 45 12.19 12.39 -8.67
CA PRO A 45 11.89 12.99 -9.97
C PRO A 45 10.38 13.00 -10.23
N ALA A 46 9.95 13.85 -11.17
CA ALA A 46 8.61 13.79 -11.73
C ALA A 46 8.33 12.40 -12.35
N VAL A 47 7.06 12.06 -12.56
CA VAL A 47 6.64 10.80 -13.18
C VAL A 47 7.39 10.57 -14.50
N GLN A 48 8.09 9.45 -14.57
CA GLN A 48 8.98 9.10 -15.70
C GLN A 48 8.32 8.10 -16.66
N ARG A 49 7.35 7.32 -16.17
CA ARG A 49 6.65 6.31 -16.96
C ARG A 49 5.29 6.00 -16.37
N GLU A 50 4.38 5.54 -17.22
CA GLU A 50 3.02 5.17 -16.86
C GLU A 50 2.70 3.74 -17.32
N LEU A 51 1.87 3.06 -16.53
CA LEU A 51 1.22 1.79 -16.87
C LEU A 51 -0.28 2.01 -16.92
N ASP A 52 -0.93 1.64 -18.02
CA ASP A 52 -2.37 1.68 -18.16
C ASP A 52 -2.97 0.28 -17.97
N LEU A 53 -3.81 0.12 -16.94
CA LEU A 53 -4.52 -1.11 -16.60
C LEU A 53 -6.00 -1.07 -17.01
N HIS A 54 -6.44 -0.07 -17.77
CA HIS A 54 -7.82 0.02 -18.23
C HIS A 54 -8.27 -1.29 -18.89
N GLN A 55 -9.47 -1.73 -18.52
CA GLN A 55 -10.12 -2.94 -19.07
C GLN A 55 -9.41 -4.27 -18.75
N LYS A 56 -8.34 -4.26 -17.95
CA LYS A 56 -7.69 -5.49 -17.48
C LYS A 56 -8.51 -6.17 -16.39
N THR A 57 -8.39 -7.48 -16.32
CA THR A 57 -8.84 -8.26 -15.17
C THR A 57 -7.89 -8.08 -13.99
N GLY A 58 -8.31 -8.46 -12.78
CA GLY A 58 -7.48 -8.35 -11.59
C GLY A 58 -6.20 -9.18 -11.68
N SER A 59 -6.26 -10.38 -12.25
CA SER A 59 -5.08 -11.25 -12.43
C SER A 59 -4.09 -10.67 -13.43
N GLU A 60 -4.56 -10.13 -14.56
CA GLU A 60 -3.71 -9.45 -15.54
C GLU A 60 -3.05 -8.23 -14.91
N ALA A 61 -3.81 -7.42 -14.17
CA ALA A 61 -3.28 -6.26 -13.47
C ALA A 61 -2.16 -6.63 -12.48
N GLN A 62 -2.32 -7.68 -11.67
CA GLN A 62 -1.26 -8.11 -10.74
C GLN A 62 0.04 -8.48 -11.47
N SER A 63 -0.07 -9.22 -12.57
CA SER A 63 1.07 -9.62 -13.39
C SER A 63 1.73 -8.40 -14.05
N GLU A 64 0.95 -7.54 -14.69
CA GLU A 64 1.47 -6.34 -15.36
C GLU A 64 2.12 -5.36 -14.39
N ILE A 65 1.53 -5.13 -13.21
CA ILE A 65 2.15 -4.30 -12.16
C ILE A 65 3.51 -4.88 -11.76
N SER A 66 3.60 -6.20 -11.54
CA SER A 66 4.85 -6.85 -11.16
C SER A 66 5.93 -6.66 -12.23
N HIS A 67 5.58 -6.94 -13.48
CA HIS A 67 6.52 -6.80 -14.60
C HIS A 67 6.95 -5.35 -14.80
N PHE A 68 5.99 -4.42 -14.73
CA PHE A 68 6.24 -3.00 -14.89
C PHE A 68 7.18 -2.44 -13.82
N ILE A 69 6.92 -2.73 -12.54
CA ILE A 69 7.73 -2.25 -11.41
C ILE A 69 9.15 -2.80 -11.50
N ASN A 70 9.32 -4.10 -11.76
CA ASN A 70 10.64 -4.71 -11.95
C ASN A 70 11.39 -4.10 -13.15
N SER A 71 10.70 -3.90 -14.27
CA SER A 71 11.28 -3.28 -15.47
C SER A 71 11.70 -1.83 -15.21
N CYS A 72 10.92 -1.06 -14.45
CA CYS A 72 11.26 0.32 -14.11
C CYS A 72 12.41 0.41 -13.11
N SER A 73 12.42 -0.46 -12.09
CA SER A 73 13.51 -0.56 -11.11
C SER A 73 14.84 -0.93 -11.78
N THR A 74 14.85 -1.95 -12.66
CA THR A 74 16.06 -2.33 -13.41
C THR A 74 16.57 -1.24 -14.36
N GLN A 75 15.69 -0.32 -14.78
CA GLN A 75 16.04 0.86 -15.58
C GLN A 75 16.43 2.08 -14.74
N GLY A 76 16.44 1.98 -13.41
CA GLY A 76 16.78 3.07 -12.50
C GLY A 76 15.73 4.19 -12.45
N LEU A 77 14.48 3.91 -12.83
CA LEU A 77 13.38 4.86 -12.66
C LEU A 77 12.96 4.90 -11.19
N ARG A 78 12.63 6.09 -10.69
CA ARG A 78 12.28 6.32 -9.29
C ARG A 78 10.82 6.71 -9.09
N THR A 79 10.19 7.31 -10.09
CA THR A 79 8.78 7.72 -9.99
C THR A 79 8.00 7.25 -11.21
N VAL A 80 6.97 6.45 -10.99
CA VAL A 80 6.08 5.92 -12.04
C VAL A 80 4.61 6.09 -11.67
N ARG A 81 3.72 6.01 -12.64
CA ARG A 81 2.27 6.09 -12.45
C ARG A 81 1.59 4.82 -12.93
N ILE A 82 0.62 4.34 -12.16
CA ILE A 82 -0.28 3.25 -12.57
C ILE A 82 -1.67 3.83 -12.71
N ILE A 83 -2.27 3.67 -13.89
CA ILE A 83 -3.60 4.15 -14.24
C ILE A 83 -4.55 2.96 -14.19
N THR A 84 -5.47 2.96 -13.23
CA THR A 84 -6.50 1.90 -13.07
C THR A 84 -7.86 2.30 -13.66
N GLY A 85 -8.04 3.60 -13.89
CA GLY A 85 -9.29 4.21 -14.31
C GLY A 85 -10.25 4.52 -13.16
N LYS A 86 -11.26 5.34 -13.45
CA LYS A 86 -12.21 5.85 -12.44
C LYS A 86 -13.20 4.79 -11.92
N GLY A 87 -13.22 3.60 -12.51
CA GLY A 87 -14.19 2.53 -12.19
C GLY A 87 -15.64 2.80 -12.61
N LEU A 88 -15.89 3.88 -13.37
CA LEU A 88 -17.24 4.33 -13.74
C LEU A 88 -17.93 3.48 -14.85
N HIS A 89 -17.25 2.49 -15.44
CA HIS A 89 -17.75 1.71 -16.58
C HIS A 89 -18.05 0.22 -16.28
N SER A 90 -17.94 -0.25 -15.03
CA SER A 90 -18.37 -1.62 -14.71
C SER A 90 -19.88 -1.67 -14.47
N LYS A 91 -20.57 -2.72 -14.95
CA LYS A 91 -22.02 -2.93 -14.76
C LYS A 91 -22.47 -2.89 -13.29
N ASN A 92 -21.54 -3.06 -12.35
CA ASN A 92 -21.77 -3.03 -10.90
C ASN A 92 -21.10 -1.84 -10.19
N GLN A 93 -20.63 -0.82 -10.94
CA GLN A 93 -20.02 0.44 -10.43
C GLN A 93 -18.77 0.31 -9.53
N GLN A 94 -18.22 -0.88 -9.35
CA GLN A 94 -16.99 -1.11 -8.60
C GLN A 94 -15.93 -1.69 -9.53
N SER A 95 -14.88 -0.92 -9.80
CA SER A 95 -13.66 -1.48 -10.39
C SER A 95 -12.83 -2.09 -9.27
N ILE A 96 -12.39 -3.33 -9.48
CA ILE A 96 -11.52 -4.06 -8.54
C ILE A 96 -10.06 -3.66 -8.69
N LEU A 97 -9.70 -2.96 -9.78
CA LEU A 97 -8.32 -2.61 -10.10
C LEU A 97 -7.65 -1.70 -9.06
N PRO A 98 -8.32 -0.69 -8.46
CA PRO A 98 -7.72 0.09 -7.40
C PRO A 98 -7.32 -0.77 -6.20
N GLN A 99 -8.21 -1.65 -5.74
CA GLN A 99 -7.93 -2.54 -4.60
C GLN A 99 -6.79 -3.52 -4.92
N VAL A 100 -6.83 -4.14 -6.11
CA VAL A 100 -5.78 -5.05 -6.57
C VAL A 100 -4.43 -4.33 -6.67
N THR A 101 -4.43 -3.10 -7.17
CA THR A 101 -3.22 -2.27 -7.28
C THR A 101 -2.65 -1.94 -5.92
N GLU A 102 -3.47 -1.47 -4.97
CA GLU A 102 -3.03 -1.14 -3.61
C GLU A 102 -2.50 -2.36 -2.85
N GLN A 103 -3.17 -3.51 -2.96
CA GLN A 103 -2.70 -4.77 -2.37
C GLN A 103 -1.35 -5.18 -2.95
N LYS A 104 -1.20 -5.10 -4.29
CA LYS A 104 0.05 -5.49 -4.95
C LYS A 104 1.19 -4.55 -4.62
N LEU A 105 0.96 -3.24 -4.59
CA LEU A 105 1.97 -2.24 -4.21
C LEU A 105 2.38 -2.37 -2.74
N SER A 106 1.43 -2.71 -1.85
CA SER A 106 1.73 -3.00 -0.44
C SER A 106 2.64 -4.22 -0.29
N GLN A 107 2.41 -5.27 -1.10
CA GLN A 107 3.31 -6.42 -1.16
C GLN A 107 4.70 -6.01 -1.65
N LEU A 108 4.79 -5.28 -2.77
CA LEU A 108 6.07 -4.83 -3.34
C LEU A 108 6.84 -3.86 -2.42
N LYS A 109 6.13 -3.10 -1.58
CA LYS A 109 6.74 -2.28 -0.52
C LYS A 109 7.41 -3.13 0.55
N LYS A 110 6.75 -4.22 0.98
CA LYS A 110 7.35 -5.20 1.92
C LYS A 110 8.54 -5.94 1.31
N GLU A 111 8.55 -6.14 0.00
CA GLU A 111 9.65 -6.75 -0.74
C GLU A 111 10.82 -5.78 -1.02
N GLY A 112 10.70 -4.50 -0.66
CA GLY A 112 11.75 -3.50 -0.87
C GLY A 112 11.90 -3.05 -2.33
N LEU A 113 10.86 -3.19 -3.16
CA LEU A 113 10.85 -2.65 -4.53
C LEU A 113 10.15 -1.29 -4.61
N VAL A 114 9.24 -1.02 -3.68
CA VAL A 114 8.48 0.24 -3.60
C VAL A 114 8.79 0.93 -2.28
N LEU A 115 9.24 2.18 -2.32
CA LEU A 115 9.42 3.00 -1.13
C LEU A 115 8.05 3.46 -0.59
N ASN A 116 7.23 4.05 -1.45
CA ASN A 116 5.89 4.51 -1.10
C ASN A 116 4.98 4.58 -2.33
N PHE A 117 3.68 4.73 -2.13
CA PHE A 117 2.74 5.02 -3.22
C PHE A 117 1.59 5.88 -2.73
N LYS A 118 1.05 6.72 -3.62
CA LYS A 118 0.00 7.69 -3.30
C LYS A 118 -1.04 7.71 -4.41
N ARG A 119 -2.31 7.61 -4.03
CA ARG A 119 -3.43 7.73 -4.96
C ARG A 119 -3.62 9.19 -5.37
N GLU A 120 -3.78 9.43 -6.66
CA GLU A 120 -4.12 10.76 -7.15
C GLU A 120 -5.57 11.08 -6.82
N LYS A 121 -5.83 12.35 -6.45
CA LYS A 121 -7.18 12.83 -6.07
C LYS A 121 -8.20 12.70 -7.19
N THR A 122 -7.74 12.70 -8.44
CA THR A 122 -8.55 12.67 -9.66
C THR A 122 -8.00 11.63 -10.63
N GLY A 123 -8.87 10.95 -11.38
CA GLY A 123 -8.46 10.14 -12.52
C GLY A 123 -8.29 8.64 -12.29
N GLY A 124 -8.25 8.15 -11.05
CA GLY A 124 -8.12 6.70 -10.78
C GLY A 124 -6.72 6.16 -11.06
N SER A 125 -5.71 6.92 -10.67
CA SER A 125 -4.29 6.59 -10.81
C SER A 125 -3.57 6.61 -9.47
N VAL A 126 -2.44 5.92 -9.41
CA VAL A 126 -1.56 5.81 -8.25
C VAL A 126 -0.14 6.16 -8.70
N VAL A 127 0.48 7.12 -8.03
CA VAL A 127 1.91 7.42 -8.18
C VAL A 127 2.68 6.48 -7.25
N VAL A 128 3.73 5.85 -7.79
CA VAL A 128 4.56 4.88 -7.10
C VAL A 128 6.00 5.38 -7.09
N TYR A 129 6.60 5.37 -5.90
CA TYR A 129 7.97 5.75 -5.65
C TYR A 129 8.79 4.48 -5.42
N LEU A 130 9.76 4.22 -6.30
CA LEU A 130 10.64 3.04 -6.25
C LEU A 130 11.87 3.32 -5.39
N ILE A 131 12.53 2.25 -4.93
CA ILE A 131 13.81 2.36 -4.21
C ILE A 131 14.95 2.68 -5.19
#